data_AF-A0A532AJ04-F1
#
_entry.id   AF-A0A532AJ04-F1
#
_cell.length_a   1.000
_cell.length_b   1.000
_cell.length_c   1.000
_cell.angle_alpha   90.00
_cell.angle_beta   90.00
_cell.angle_gamma   90.00
#
_symmetry.space_group_name_H-M   'P 1'
#
loop_
_entity.id
_entity.type
_entity.pdbx_description
1 polymer ?
#
loop_
_entity_poly.entity_id
_entity_poly.type
_entity_poly.pdbx_seq_one_letter_code
_entity_poly.pdbx_strand_id
1 'polypeptide(L)'
;GIQTGYRLIDTAEGYQNEEGVGQAIRAAGVTRSELFITSKLRNGAHQRDAALRAFDETMNKLGIEQIDLFLIHWPVPSQDKYVEAWKTLIELRQSGRIKSIGVSNFNQDHLE
;
A
#
# COMPACT_ATOMS: atom_id res chain seq x y z
N GLY A 1 8.35 -11.90 -14.49
CA GLY A 1 8.65 -10.79 -13.56
C GLY A 1 9.66 -11.23 -12.52
N ILE A 2 9.22 -11.83 -11.42
CA ILE A 2 10.13 -12.17 -10.31
C ILE A 2 11.24 -13.16 -10.74
N GLN A 3 10.89 -14.20 -11.49
CA GLN A 3 11.84 -15.18 -12.05
C GLN A 3 12.87 -14.57 -13.00
N THR A 4 12.55 -13.43 -13.62
CA THR A 4 13.46 -12.72 -14.55
C THR A 4 14.32 -11.68 -13.83
N GLY A 5 14.32 -11.66 -12.49
CA GLY A 5 15.20 -10.81 -11.67
C GLY A 5 14.54 -9.57 -11.07
N TYR A 6 13.28 -9.27 -11.37
CA TYR A 6 12.60 -8.13 -10.73
C TYR A 6 12.36 -8.41 -9.24
N ARG A 7 12.60 -7.40 -8.41
CA ARG A 7 12.43 -7.48 -6.94
C ARG A 7 11.51 -6.41 -6.38
N LEU A 8 11.29 -5.31 -7.10
CA LEU A 8 10.27 -4.33 -6.77
C LEU A 8 8.98 -4.67 -7.53
N ILE A 9 7.89 -4.81 -6.79
CA ILE A 9 6.55 -5.05 -7.33
C ILE A 9 5.63 -3.96 -6.78
N ASP A 10 5.01 -3.22 -7.69
CA ASP A 10 4.05 -2.17 -7.37
C ASP A 10 2.65 -2.60 -7.83
N THR A 11 1.69 -2.54 -6.91
CA THR A 11 0.27 -2.74 -7.15
C THR A 11 -0.54 -1.65 -6.43
N ALA A 12 -1.86 -1.78 -6.40
CA ALA A 12 -2.78 -0.92 -5.66
C ALA A 12 -4.11 -1.64 -5.50
N GLU A 13 -4.85 -1.32 -4.43
CA GLU A 13 -6.21 -1.82 -4.25
C GLU A 13 -7.10 -1.49 -5.47
N GLY A 14 -6.91 -0.29 -6.04
CA GLY A 14 -7.63 0.16 -7.23
C GLY A 14 -7.34 -0.61 -8.52
N TYR A 15 -6.27 -1.40 -8.58
CA TYR A 15 -5.93 -2.22 -9.75
C TYR A 15 -6.62 -3.58 -9.74
N GLN A 16 -7.22 -3.97 -8.60
CA GLN A 16 -7.96 -5.22 -8.45
C GLN A 16 -7.16 -6.48 -8.81
N ASN A 17 -5.84 -6.45 -8.66
CA ASN A 17 -4.94 -7.57 -9.00
C ASN A 17 -4.02 -8.01 -7.85
N GLU A 18 -4.21 -7.49 -6.63
CA GLU A 18 -3.39 -7.81 -5.46
C GLU A 18 -3.40 -9.30 -5.11
N GLU A 19 -4.51 -10.00 -5.34
CA GLU A 19 -4.58 -11.45 -5.12
C GLU A 19 -3.65 -12.20 -6.08
N GLY A 20 -3.66 -11.84 -7.36
CA GLY A 20 -2.76 -12.42 -8.36
C GLY A 20 -1.28 -12.09 -8.07
N VAL A 21 -1.01 -10.87 -7.60
CA VAL A 21 0.34 -10.47 -7.14
C VAL A 21 0.77 -11.33 -5.95
N GLY A 22 -0.11 -11.52 -4.96
CA GLY A 22 0.15 -12.39 -3.80
C GLY A 22 0.45 -13.83 -4.19
N GLN A 23 -0.33 -14.39 -5.12
CA GLN A 23 -0.08 -15.72 -5.67
C GLN A 23 1.28 -15.80 -6.35
N ALA A 24 1.65 -14.80 -7.16
CA ALA A 24 2.94 -14.75 -7.84
C ALA A 24 4.12 -14.63 -6.84
N ILE A 25 3.97 -13.87 -5.77
CA ILE A 25 4.98 -13.76 -4.69
C ILE A 25 5.21 -15.14 -4.05
N ARG A 26 4.14 -15.85 -3.69
CA ARG A 26 4.23 -17.19 -3.06
C ARG A 26 4.81 -18.24 -4.00
N ALA A 27 4.47 -18.18 -5.28
CA ALA A 27 4.92 -19.15 -6.29
C ALA A 27 6.34 -18.90 -6.80
N ALA A 28 6.91 -17.71 -6.59
CA ALA A 28 8.18 -17.32 -7.20
C ALA A 28 9.41 -18.05 -6.64
N GLY A 29 9.31 -18.68 -5.46
CA GLY A 29 10.45 -19.34 -4.80
C GLY A 29 11.54 -18.37 -4.34
N VAL A 30 11.23 -17.07 -4.25
CA VAL A 30 12.13 -16.02 -3.77
C VAL A 30 11.79 -15.67 -2.32
N THR A 31 12.80 -15.44 -1.49
CA THR A 31 12.57 -15.10 -0.08
C THR A 31 11.86 -13.75 0.04
N ARG A 32 10.93 -13.63 0.99
CA ARG A 32 10.16 -12.39 1.19
C ARG A 32 11.07 -11.16 1.41
N SER A 33 12.21 -11.34 2.07
CA SER A 33 13.19 -10.29 2.35
C SER A 33 13.91 -9.73 1.12
N GLU A 34 13.95 -10.48 0.02
CA GLU A 34 14.51 -10.01 -1.25
C GLU A 34 13.52 -9.17 -2.06
N LEU A 35 12.23 -9.21 -1.71
CA LEU A 35 11.18 -8.49 -2.42
C LEU A 35 10.87 -7.15 -1.76
N PHE A 36 10.59 -6.17 -2.59
CA PHE A 36 10.07 -4.86 -2.21
C PHE A 36 8.65 -4.72 -2.76
N ILE A 37 7.65 -4.82 -1.91
CA ILE A 37 6.24 -4.80 -2.29
C ILE A 37 5.64 -3.43 -1.95
N THR A 38 5.04 -2.80 -2.96
CA THR A 38 4.31 -1.53 -2.84
C THR A 38 2.83 -1.74 -3.14
N SER A 39 1.95 -1.18 -2.31
CA SER A 39 0.53 -1.01 -2.64
C SER A 39 0.05 0.40 -2.24
N LYS A 40 -1.20 0.74 -2.55
CA LYS A 40 -1.76 2.08 -2.41
C LYS A 40 -3.18 2.05 -1.86
N LEU A 41 -3.45 2.92 -0.89
CA LEU A 41 -4.76 3.20 -0.34
C LEU A 41 -5.64 3.88 -1.40
N ARG A 42 -6.82 3.32 -1.68
CA ARG A 42 -7.76 3.91 -2.64
C ARG A 42 -8.39 5.22 -2.18
N ASN A 43 -8.79 6.01 -3.15
CA ASN A 43 -9.44 7.32 -3.00
C ASN A 43 -10.69 7.34 -2.11
N GLY A 44 -11.40 6.21 -1.99
CA GLY A 44 -12.64 6.12 -1.19
C GLY A 44 -12.43 5.81 0.29
N ALA A 45 -11.18 5.59 0.72
CA ALA A 45 -10.87 5.02 2.03
C ALA A 45 -10.05 5.96 2.92
N HIS A 46 -10.19 7.29 2.78
CA HIS A 46 -9.36 8.24 3.55
C HIS A 46 -9.77 8.45 5.01
N GLN A 47 -10.98 8.05 5.39
CA GLN A 47 -11.39 8.03 6.80
C GLN A 47 -10.67 6.90 7.53
N ARG A 48 -10.25 7.12 8.78
CA ARG A 48 -9.41 6.18 9.54
C ARG A 48 -9.89 4.73 9.48
N ASP A 49 -11.13 4.46 9.88
CA ASP A 49 -11.63 3.08 9.92
C ASP A 49 -11.78 2.47 8.52
N ALA A 50 -12.03 3.29 7.51
CA ALA A 50 -12.05 2.83 6.12
C ALA A 50 -10.64 2.51 5.62
N ALA A 51 -9.64 3.32 5.98
CA ALA A 51 -8.24 3.08 5.66
C ALA A 51 -7.72 1.80 6.31
N LEU A 52 -8.06 1.56 7.58
CA LEU A 52 -7.69 0.32 8.28
C LEU A 52 -8.30 -0.91 7.61
N ARG A 53 -9.60 -0.87 7.27
CA ARG A 53 -10.26 -1.96 6.54
C ARG A 53 -9.64 -2.21 5.16
N ALA A 54 -9.42 -1.15 4.38
CA ALA A 54 -8.81 -1.23 3.06
C ALA A 54 -7.38 -1.81 3.12
N PHE A 55 -6.62 -1.44 4.15
CA PHE A 55 -5.29 -1.99 4.39
C PHE A 55 -5.36 -3.49 4.76
N ASP A 56 -6.27 -3.89 5.64
CA ASP A 56 -6.46 -5.30 5.99
C ASP A 56 -6.86 -6.14 4.78
N GLU A 57 -7.73 -5.63 3.91
CA GLU A 57 -8.09 -6.28 2.65
C GLU A 57 -6.87 -6.43 1.72
N THR A 58 -6.04 -5.38 1.59
CA THR A 58 -4.79 -5.42 0.82
C THR A 58 -3.86 -6.51 1.34
N MET A 59 -3.64 -6.56 2.65
CA MET A 59 -2.76 -7.54 3.30
C MET A 59 -3.28 -8.97 3.13
N ASN A 60 -4.60 -9.17 3.23
CA ASN A 60 -5.24 -10.46 2.99
C ASN A 60 -5.09 -10.93 1.54
N LYS A 61 -5.33 -10.05 0.56
CA LYS A 61 -5.19 -10.37 -0.87
C LYS A 61 -3.74 -10.70 -1.23
N LEU A 62 -2.79 -9.89 -0.77
CA LEU A 62 -1.36 -10.14 -0.98
C LEU A 62 -0.90 -11.40 -0.23
N GLY A 63 -1.51 -11.71 0.92
CA GLY A 63 -1.12 -12.82 1.78
C GLY A 63 0.31 -12.65 2.32
N ILE A 64 0.62 -11.45 2.81
CA ILE A 64 1.92 -11.09 3.42
C ILE A 64 1.70 -10.43 4.77
N GLU A 65 2.68 -10.49 5.66
CA GLU A 65 2.57 -9.94 7.03
C GLU A 65 3.01 -8.48 7.15
N GLN A 66 3.88 -8.03 6.23
CA GLN A 66 4.40 -6.67 6.19
C GLN A 66 4.52 -6.20 4.75
N ILE A 67 4.19 -4.94 4.48
CA ILE A 67 4.41 -4.27 3.19
C ILE A 67 5.61 -3.32 3.27
N ASP A 68 6.39 -3.19 2.18
CA ASP A 68 7.61 -2.38 2.20
C ASP A 68 7.30 -0.89 2.01
N LEU A 69 6.35 -0.57 1.14
CA LEU A 69 5.86 0.79 0.91
C LEU A 69 4.34 0.80 0.76
N PHE A 70 3.67 1.69 1.49
CA PHE A 70 2.24 1.94 1.30
C PHE A 70 1.99 3.42 1.04
N LEU A 71 1.22 3.72 0.00
CA LEU A 71 1.01 5.09 -0.48
C LEU A 71 -0.45 5.51 -0.34
N ILE A 72 -0.70 6.79 -0.06
CA ILE A 72 -1.99 7.40 -0.45
C ILE A 72 -1.98 7.52 -1.97
N HIS A 73 -2.93 6.90 -2.67
CA HIS A 73 -2.90 6.84 -4.14
C HIS A 73 -3.16 8.22 -4.78
N TRP A 74 -4.09 9.00 -4.23
CA TRP A 74 -4.37 10.38 -4.64
C TRP A 74 -4.82 11.20 -3.43
N PRO A 75 -4.58 12.52 -3.37
CA PRO A 75 -5.00 13.35 -2.24
C PRO A 75 -6.53 13.55 -2.17
N VAL A 76 -7.21 13.55 -3.33
CA VAL A 76 -8.66 13.80 -3.44
C VAL A 76 -9.12 15.03 -2.61
N PRO A 77 -8.63 16.25 -2.92
CA PRO A 77 -8.82 17.43 -2.07
C PRO A 77 -10.29 17.76 -1.79
N SER A 78 -11.21 17.42 -2.70
CA SER A 78 -12.65 17.59 -2.52
C SER A 78 -13.24 16.83 -1.33
N GLN A 79 -12.53 15.84 -0.78
CA GLN A 79 -12.94 15.13 0.43
C GLN A 79 -12.36 15.74 1.72
N ASP A 80 -11.32 16.58 1.61
CA ASP A 80 -10.59 17.18 2.74
C ASP A 80 -10.15 16.17 3.82
N LYS A 81 -9.65 15.00 3.39
CA LYS A 81 -9.37 13.85 4.28
C LYS A 81 -8.00 13.22 4.12
N TYR A 82 -7.15 13.68 3.19
CA TYR A 82 -5.84 13.07 2.99
C TYR A 82 -4.90 13.23 4.20
N VAL A 83 -5.07 14.28 5.01
CA VAL A 83 -4.35 14.45 6.29
C VAL A 83 -4.77 13.38 7.31
N GLU A 84 -6.06 13.02 7.36
CA GLU A 84 -6.56 11.93 8.20
C GLU A 84 -6.01 10.57 7.74
N ALA A 85 -6.04 10.32 6.43
CA ALA A 85 -5.44 9.13 5.83
C ALA A 85 -3.94 9.03 6.16
N TRP A 86 -3.21 10.15 6.09
CA TRP A 86 -1.79 10.19 6.43
C TRP A 86 -1.53 9.81 7.90
N LYS A 87 -2.32 10.32 8.83
CA LYS A 87 -2.25 9.93 10.25
C LYS A 87 -2.50 8.43 10.44
N THR A 88 -3.42 7.85 9.66
CA THR A 88 -3.69 6.41 9.71
C THR A 88 -2.52 5.59 9.14
N LEU A 89 -1.86 6.06 8.07
CA LEU A 89 -0.63 5.44 7.56
C LEU A 89 0.50 5.50 8.60
N ILE A 90 0.63 6.60 9.36
CA ILE A 90 1.57 6.70 10.48
C ILE A 90 1.27 5.63 11.53
N GLU A 91 0.01 5.47 11.94
CA GLU A 91 -0.42 4.43 12.89
C GLU A 91 -0.04 3.02 12.40
N LEU A 92 -0.36 2.71 11.14
CA LEU A 92 -0.04 1.42 10.53
C LEU A 92 1.48 1.18 10.44
N ARG A 93 2.28 2.21 10.16
CA ARG A 93 3.75 2.12 10.20
C ARG A 93 4.27 1.86 11.61
N GLN A 94 3.74 2.56 12.62
CA GLN A 94 4.12 2.36 14.02
C GLN A 94 3.77 0.96 14.53
N SER A 95 2.70 0.34 14.01
CA SER A 95 2.35 -1.05 14.31
C SER A 95 3.32 -2.08 13.71
N GLY A 96 4.27 -1.67 12.87
CA GLY A 96 5.24 -2.54 12.20
C GLY A 96 4.71 -3.24 10.95
N ARG A 97 3.43 -3.05 10.58
CA ARG A 97 2.82 -3.66 9.39
C ARG A 97 3.26 -3.03 8.07
N ILE A 98 3.81 -1.81 8.12
CA ILE A 98 4.36 -1.07 6.98
C ILE A 98 5.77 -0.60 7.33
N LYS A 99 6.76 -0.83 6.44
CA LYS A 99 8.12 -0.29 6.66
C LYS A 99 8.20 1.21 6.36
N SER A 100 7.71 1.59 5.18
CA SER A 100 7.74 2.98 4.69
C SER A 100 6.35 3.43 4.23
N ILE A 101 6.02 4.69 4.48
CA ILE A 101 4.79 5.33 4.01
C ILE A 101 5.13 6.47 3.07
N GLY A 102 4.25 6.77 2.13
CA GLY A 102 4.42 7.88 1.21
C GLY A 102 3.11 8.31 0.57
N VAL A 103 3.23 9.16 -0.43
CA VAL A 103 2.09 9.70 -1.17
C VAL A 103 2.33 9.63 -2.68
N SER A 104 1.26 9.59 -3.45
CA SER A 104 1.29 9.60 -4.92
C SER A 104 0.34 10.67 -5.42
N ASN A 105 0.76 11.40 -6.47
CA ASN A 105 -0.01 12.48 -7.08
C ASN A 105 -0.32 13.66 -6.15
N PHE A 106 0.58 13.95 -5.21
CA PHE A 106 0.49 15.13 -4.34
C PHE A 106 1.28 16.29 -4.97
N ASN A 107 0.68 17.47 -4.92
CA ASN A 107 1.34 18.74 -5.25
C ASN A 107 2.03 19.28 -3.98
N GLN A 108 2.85 20.33 -4.14
CA GLN A 108 3.60 20.93 -3.05
C GLN A 108 2.71 21.42 -1.90
N ASP A 109 1.58 22.06 -2.22
CA ASP A 109 0.59 22.56 -1.26
C ASP A 109 -0.10 21.46 -0.45
N HIS A 110 -0.10 20.21 -0.92
CA HIS A 110 -0.60 19.08 -0.13
C HIS A 110 0.47 18.50 0.82
N LEU A 111 1.76 18.81 0.61
CA LEU A 111 2.89 18.27 1.36
C LEU A 111 3.33 19.15 2.54
N GLU A 112 3.08 20.45 2.45
CA GLU A 112 3.39 21.47 3.45
C GLU A 112 2.30 21.58 4.53
#